data_AF-A0A1Y5MGC0-F1
#
_entry.id   AF-A0A1Y5MGC0-F1
#
_cell.length_a   1.000
_cell.length_b   1.000
_cell.length_c   1.000
_cell.angle_alpha   90.00
_cell.angle_beta   90.00
_cell.angle_gamma   90.00
#
_symmetry.space_group_name_H-M   'P 1'
#
loop_
_entity.id
_entity.type
_entity.pdbx_description
1 polymer ?
#
loop_
_entity_poly.entity_id
_entity_poly.type
_entity_poly.pdbx_seq_one_letter_code
_entity_poly.pdbx_strand_id
1 'polypeptide(L)'
;MIKQENEVLSAHKISAYQISLIEKINEDKFEFKDIEHKFIFESVKKECSICKIEEKNFKIFKIFSLFFLVLESSYFEYDGEKTFCSQDDEKNYFIKNLSKYFSNKKELDENNFELDKNFIYYAIKGKNNGLNDEQISMLLRGSKTLKILSENRYTSNDIDVVFAESGFLMLSNSKFGIDDKKAERFILLFLIGLAYNINTQKFIEKTINTVSDPDKAKKVKELEKIRDDFCIYSIKSFFLNPVKQEKHQCYEIWEFIERNYHVRKFYNEAKKQVSELTLLIRGDLDKKFEHKMITLGIFVTVIVAICSFFAGKYL
;
A
#
# COMPACT_ATOMS: atom_id res chain seq x y z
N MET A 1 -17.33 25.05 15.14
CA MET A 1 -17.00 24.31 13.91
C MET A 1 -15.74 24.93 13.32
N ILE A 2 -14.59 24.25 13.36
CA ILE A 2 -13.35 24.77 12.76
C ILE A 2 -13.36 24.32 11.30
N LYS A 3 -13.72 25.22 10.39
CA LYS A 3 -13.58 24.98 8.95
C LYS A 3 -12.11 25.19 8.62
N GLN A 4 -11.36 24.10 8.43
CA GLN A 4 -9.98 24.17 7.94
C GLN A 4 -9.97 23.72 6.49
N GLU A 5 -9.56 24.61 5.59
CA GLU A 5 -9.21 24.25 4.22
C GLU A 5 -7.91 23.46 4.26
N ASN A 6 -8.04 22.14 4.44
CA ASN A 6 -6.93 21.22 4.41
C ASN A 6 -7.06 20.35 3.18
N GLU A 7 -5.99 20.29 2.38
CA GLU A 7 -5.85 19.25 1.37
C GLU A 7 -5.71 17.90 2.08
N VAL A 8 -6.39 16.89 1.56
CA VAL A 8 -6.42 15.50 2.01
C VAL A 8 -6.21 14.63 0.79
N LEU A 9 -5.24 13.73 0.88
CA LEU A 9 -4.92 12.77 -0.18
C LEU A 9 -5.35 11.38 0.28
N SER A 10 -6.12 10.62 -0.52
CA SER A 10 -6.49 9.21 -0.22
C SER A 10 -6.02 8.26 -1.31
N ALA A 11 -5.60 7.04 -0.95
CA ALA A 11 -5.23 5.99 -1.93
C ALA A 11 -6.22 4.84 -1.99
N HIS A 12 -6.31 4.22 -3.16
CA HIS A 12 -7.10 3.01 -3.39
C HIS A 12 -6.34 2.10 -4.35
N LYS A 13 -6.22 0.82 -4.00
CA LYS A 13 -5.73 -0.17 -4.95
C LYS A 13 -6.78 -0.37 -6.05
N ILE A 14 -6.34 -0.39 -7.30
CA ILE A 14 -7.20 -0.60 -8.46
C ILE A 14 -6.60 -1.64 -9.41
N SER A 15 -7.46 -2.28 -10.20
CA SER A 15 -7.08 -3.26 -11.22
C SER A 15 -6.80 -2.59 -12.58
N ALA A 16 -6.11 -3.31 -13.47
CA ALA A 16 -5.92 -2.85 -14.85
C ALA A 16 -7.25 -2.65 -15.59
N TYR A 17 -8.25 -3.47 -15.28
CA TYR A 17 -9.62 -3.29 -15.79
C TYR A 17 -10.20 -1.95 -15.32
N GLN A 18 -10.13 -1.66 -14.02
CA GLN A 18 -10.59 -0.38 -13.48
C GLN A 18 -9.87 0.81 -14.10
N ILE A 19 -8.57 0.71 -14.38
CA ILE A 19 -7.83 1.75 -15.13
C ILE A 19 -8.43 1.94 -16.52
N SER A 20 -8.63 0.86 -17.27
CA SER A 20 -9.20 0.94 -18.63
C SER A 20 -10.60 1.57 -18.64
N LEU A 21 -11.38 1.36 -17.58
CA LEU A 21 -12.67 2.01 -17.41
C LEU A 21 -12.51 3.52 -17.17
N ILE A 22 -11.58 3.94 -16.30
CA ILE A 22 -11.30 5.36 -16.06
C ILE A 22 -10.79 6.02 -17.37
N GLU A 23 -9.90 5.35 -18.10
CA GLU A 23 -9.35 5.82 -19.39
C GLU A 23 -10.46 6.05 -20.41
N LYS A 24 -11.34 5.05 -20.60
CA LYS A 24 -12.49 5.14 -21.51
C LYS A 24 -13.43 6.29 -21.13
N ILE A 25 -13.63 6.52 -19.83
CA ILE A 25 -14.61 7.50 -19.35
C ILE A 25 -14.13 8.94 -19.45
N ASN A 26 -12.83 9.15 -19.24
CA ASN A 26 -12.23 10.46 -19.35
C ASN A 26 -11.85 10.82 -20.78
N GLU A 27 -11.89 9.85 -21.70
CA GLU A 27 -11.43 10.01 -23.10
C GLU A 27 -9.94 10.41 -23.19
N ASP A 28 -9.22 10.30 -22.07
CA ASP A 28 -7.80 10.58 -21.94
C ASP A 28 -7.01 9.30 -22.12
N LYS A 29 -5.92 9.33 -22.89
CA LYS A 29 -4.94 8.23 -22.85
C LYS A 29 -4.04 8.37 -21.64
N PHE A 30 -3.89 7.31 -20.87
CA PHE A 30 -3.02 7.34 -19.70
C PHE A 30 -1.57 7.10 -20.07
N GLU A 31 -0.76 8.14 -19.98
CA GLU A 31 0.68 8.06 -20.17
C GLU A 31 1.39 7.93 -18.80
N PHE A 32 1.92 6.75 -18.52
CA PHE A 32 2.73 6.52 -17.33
C PHE A 32 4.14 7.03 -17.55
N LYS A 33 4.55 7.98 -16.70
CA LYS A 33 5.89 8.59 -16.71
C LYS A 33 6.73 8.07 -15.55
N ASP A 34 8.04 8.11 -15.72
CA ASP A 34 8.97 7.74 -14.65
C ASP A 34 8.80 8.67 -13.43
N ILE A 35 8.99 8.11 -12.25
CA ILE A 35 9.02 8.90 -11.01
C ILE A 35 10.22 9.87 -11.05
N GLU A 36 10.00 11.16 -10.79
CA GLU A 36 11.08 12.15 -10.81
C GLU A 36 11.99 12.07 -9.56
N HIS A 37 11.45 11.60 -8.45
CA HIS A 37 12.12 11.55 -7.17
C HIS A 37 13.36 10.65 -7.19
N LYS A 38 14.53 11.22 -6.83
CA LYS A 38 15.83 10.52 -6.92
C LYS A 38 16.29 9.84 -5.61
N PHE A 39 15.49 9.95 -4.54
CA PHE A 39 15.87 9.48 -3.20
C PHE A 39 15.83 7.94 -3.04
N ILE A 40 15.12 7.22 -3.92
CA ILE A 40 15.03 5.75 -3.89
C ILE A 40 16.02 5.07 -4.84
N PHE A 41 16.38 3.81 -4.57
CA PHE A 41 17.27 2.97 -5.39
C PHE A 41 16.79 2.88 -6.85
N GLU A 42 17.71 2.92 -7.82
CA GLU A 42 17.34 2.91 -9.25
C GLU A 42 16.58 1.65 -9.67
N SER A 43 16.88 0.50 -9.06
CA SER A 43 16.13 -0.74 -9.33
C SER A 43 14.67 -0.64 -8.89
N VAL A 44 14.40 -0.01 -7.74
CA VAL A 44 13.04 0.21 -7.24
C VAL A 44 12.35 1.26 -8.10
N LYS A 45 13.05 2.35 -8.42
CA LYS A 45 12.56 3.44 -9.25
C LYS A 45 12.08 2.96 -10.62
N LYS A 46 12.81 2.04 -11.28
CA LYS A 46 12.43 1.44 -12.58
C LYS A 46 11.14 0.62 -12.52
N GLU A 47 10.74 0.20 -11.33
CA GLU A 47 9.50 -0.54 -11.10
C GLU A 47 8.36 0.42 -10.68
N CYS A 48 8.59 1.74 -10.69
CA CYS A 48 7.60 2.76 -10.32
C CYS A 48 7.33 3.72 -11.48
N SER A 49 6.06 3.97 -11.78
CA SER A 49 5.65 5.03 -12.69
C SER A 49 4.38 5.71 -12.22
N ILE A 50 4.10 6.89 -12.75
CA ILE A 50 2.96 7.72 -12.36
C ILE A 50 2.26 8.28 -13.59
N CYS A 51 0.93 8.23 -13.58
CA CYS A 51 0.07 8.95 -14.50
C CYS A 51 -0.60 10.09 -13.71
N LYS A 52 -0.38 11.34 -14.11
CA LYS A 52 -1.02 12.51 -13.50
C LYS A 52 -2.14 12.99 -14.42
N ILE A 53 -3.33 13.20 -13.85
CA ILE A 53 -4.47 13.77 -14.58
C ILE A 53 -4.84 15.07 -13.89
N GLU A 54 -4.13 16.13 -14.27
CA GLU A 54 -4.15 17.44 -13.59
C GLU A 54 -5.55 18.04 -13.54
N GLU A 55 -6.36 17.86 -14.58
CA GLU A 55 -7.72 18.38 -14.66
C GLU A 55 -8.71 17.73 -13.70
N LYS A 56 -8.35 16.57 -13.10
CA LYS A 56 -9.26 15.74 -12.30
C LYS A 56 -8.80 15.53 -10.85
N ASN A 57 -7.75 16.20 -10.41
CA ASN A 57 -7.21 16.12 -9.05
C ASN A 57 -6.94 14.68 -8.59
N PHE A 58 -6.45 13.81 -9.49
CA PHE A 58 -6.00 12.48 -9.10
C PHE A 58 -4.75 12.04 -9.87
N LYS A 59 -4.05 11.08 -9.27
CA LYS A 59 -2.82 10.46 -9.79
C LYS A 59 -2.97 8.95 -9.72
N ILE A 60 -2.44 8.22 -10.70
CA ILE A 60 -2.35 6.76 -10.65
C ILE A 60 -0.88 6.38 -10.55
N PHE A 61 -0.51 5.75 -9.45
CA PHE A 61 0.81 5.18 -9.24
C PHE A 61 0.79 3.71 -9.67
N LYS A 62 1.73 3.33 -10.52
CA LYS A 62 2.06 1.93 -10.79
C LYS A 62 3.32 1.60 -10.01
N ILE A 63 3.23 0.64 -9.08
CA ILE A 63 4.34 0.19 -8.24
C ILE A 63 4.47 -1.32 -8.43
N PHE A 64 5.53 -1.76 -9.09
CA PHE A 64 5.69 -3.10 -9.66
C PHE A 64 4.51 -3.46 -10.58
N SER A 65 3.76 -4.49 -10.21
CA SER A 65 2.57 -4.97 -10.93
C SER A 65 1.25 -4.43 -10.37
N LEU A 66 1.31 -3.53 -9.39
CA LEU A 66 0.14 -3.01 -8.67
C LEU A 66 -0.14 -1.57 -9.08
N PHE A 67 -1.42 -1.21 -9.07
CA PHE A 67 -1.87 0.14 -9.36
C PHE A 67 -2.63 0.73 -8.17
N PHE A 68 -2.33 2.00 -7.91
CA PHE A 68 -2.89 2.76 -6.79
C PHE A 68 -3.40 4.10 -7.31
N LEU A 69 -4.70 4.32 -7.16
CA LEU A 69 -5.36 5.60 -7.40
C LEU A 69 -5.19 6.48 -6.18
N VAL A 70 -4.56 7.64 -6.34
CA VAL A 70 -4.40 8.68 -5.33
C VAL A 70 -5.29 9.86 -5.69
N LEU A 71 -6.24 10.19 -4.81
CA LEU A 71 -7.20 11.28 -4.98
C LEU A 71 -6.78 12.48 -4.13
N GLU A 72 -6.84 13.68 -4.68
CA GLU A 72 -6.61 14.95 -3.97
C GLU A 72 -7.95 15.64 -3.68
N SER A 73 -8.24 15.86 -2.41
CA SER A 73 -9.45 16.51 -1.88
C SER A 73 -9.06 17.78 -1.15
N SER A 74 -9.74 18.90 -1.40
CA SER A 74 -9.42 20.20 -0.78
C SER A 74 -10.29 20.57 0.43
N TYR A 75 -11.31 19.76 0.77
CA TYR A 75 -12.24 20.09 1.85
C TYR A 75 -12.36 18.99 2.89
N PHE A 76 -11.94 19.34 4.12
CA PHE A 76 -11.97 18.51 5.31
C PHE A 76 -12.72 19.27 6.42
N GLU A 77 -13.84 18.73 6.89
CA GLU A 77 -14.61 19.28 8.00
C GLU A 77 -14.65 18.26 9.16
N TYR A 78 -14.22 18.71 10.34
CA TYR A 78 -14.27 17.92 11.57
C TYR A 78 -15.08 18.67 12.62
N ASP A 79 -16.16 18.05 13.11
CA ASP A 79 -17.08 18.69 14.05
C ASP A 79 -16.86 18.29 15.52
N GLY A 80 -15.99 17.31 15.78
CA GLY A 80 -15.73 16.78 17.14
C GLY A 80 -16.22 15.36 17.36
N GLU A 81 -17.13 14.85 16.53
CA GLU A 81 -17.67 13.49 16.62
C GLU A 81 -17.47 12.69 15.34
N LYS A 82 -17.59 13.35 14.18
CA LYS A 82 -17.46 12.74 12.87
C LYS A 82 -16.54 13.55 11.98
N THR A 83 -15.86 12.83 11.11
CA THR A 83 -15.08 13.38 10.01
C THR A 83 -15.98 13.45 8.78
N PHE A 84 -16.13 14.62 8.18
CA PHE A 84 -16.84 14.81 6.92
C PHE A 84 -15.90 15.43 5.88
N CYS A 85 -15.92 14.92 4.65
CA CYS A 85 -15.63 15.80 3.52
C CYS A 85 -16.86 16.71 3.39
N SER A 86 -16.69 18.04 3.49
CA SER A 86 -17.79 19.01 3.54
C SER A 86 -18.77 18.77 2.39
N GLN A 87 -20.05 18.65 2.70
CA GLN A 87 -21.05 18.15 1.76
C GLN A 87 -21.70 19.20 0.86
N ASP A 88 -21.44 20.51 0.99
CA ASP A 88 -22.18 21.53 0.22
C ASP A 88 -21.30 22.65 -0.34
N ASP A 89 -21.19 22.69 -1.66
CA ASP A 89 -21.81 23.69 -2.55
C ASP A 89 -21.15 23.60 -3.93
N GLU A 90 -21.87 23.01 -4.88
CA GLU A 90 -21.70 23.05 -6.35
C GLU A 90 -20.34 22.69 -7.00
N LYS A 91 -19.27 22.44 -6.25
CA LYS A 91 -18.00 21.93 -6.79
C LYS A 91 -18.00 20.40 -6.77
N ASN A 92 -18.49 19.84 -7.87
CA ASN A 92 -18.37 18.44 -8.30
C ASN A 92 -17.22 17.66 -7.63
N TYR A 93 -17.56 16.94 -6.55
CA TYR A 93 -16.65 16.01 -5.90
C TYR A 93 -16.63 14.69 -6.66
N PHE A 94 -15.53 14.41 -7.35
CA PHE A 94 -15.24 13.11 -7.98
C PHE A 94 -15.28 11.95 -6.95
N ILE A 95 -14.99 12.23 -5.67
CA ILE A 95 -14.84 11.21 -4.61
C ILE A 95 -16.18 10.69 -4.06
N LYS A 96 -17.17 11.57 -3.81
CA LYS A 96 -18.48 11.14 -3.24
C LYS A 96 -19.26 10.28 -4.23
N ASN A 97 -18.88 10.36 -5.50
CA ASN A 97 -19.46 9.63 -6.59
C ASN A 97 -18.36 9.04 -7.46
N LEU A 98 -17.32 8.34 -7.00
CA LEU A 98 -16.52 7.59 -8.00
C LEU A 98 -17.40 6.45 -8.53
N SER A 99 -17.92 5.60 -7.63
CA SER A 99 -18.97 4.62 -7.95
C SER A 99 -20.20 5.28 -8.61
N LYS A 100 -20.70 6.42 -8.10
CA LYS A 100 -21.85 7.13 -8.70
C LYS A 100 -21.54 7.87 -10.02
N TYR A 101 -20.29 8.26 -10.29
CA TYR A 101 -19.81 8.82 -11.55
C TYR A 101 -19.74 7.71 -12.61
N PHE A 102 -19.37 6.49 -12.19
CA PHE A 102 -19.58 5.28 -12.99
C PHE A 102 -21.07 4.93 -13.15
N SER A 103 -21.88 4.98 -12.08
CA SER A 103 -23.34 4.72 -12.09
C SER A 103 -24.13 5.64 -13.02
N ASN A 104 -23.82 6.94 -13.01
CA ASN A 104 -24.55 7.95 -13.78
C ASN A 104 -24.26 7.86 -15.29
N LYS A 105 -23.17 7.18 -15.69
CA LYS A 105 -22.93 6.79 -17.09
C LYS A 105 -23.50 5.38 -17.30
N LYS A 106 -24.77 5.33 -17.73
CA LYS A 106 -25.67 4.16 -17.99
C LYS A 106 -25.09 2.89 -18.67
N GLU A 107 -23.82 2.85 -19.04
CA GLU A 107 -23.19 1.72 -19.77
C GLU A 107 -22.34 0.80 -18.89
N LEU A 108 -22.09 1.12 -17.61
CA LEU A 108 -21.19 0.34 -16.76
C LEU A 108 -21.92 -0.22 -15.54
N ASP A 109 -21.87 -1.55 -15.41
CA ASP A 109 -22.46 -2.33 -14.33
C ASP A 109 -21.88 -1.88 -12.98
N GLU A 110 -22.72 -1.28 -12.14
CA GLU A 110 -22.38 -0.71 -10.82
C GLU A 110 -21.70 -1.74 -9.90
N ASN A 111 -21.95 -3.03 -10.13
CA ASN A 111 -21.36 -4.13 -9.35
C ASN A 111 -19.88 -4.40 -9.69
N ASN A 112 -19.34 -3.84 -10.78
CA ASN A 112 -18.00 -4.16 -11.28
C ASN A 112 -16.92 -3.13 -10.90
N PHE A 113 -17.28 -2.03 -10.23
CA PHE A 113 -16.33 -1.01 -9.80
C PHE A 113 -16.42 -0.74 -8.29
N GLU A 114 -15.82 -1.62 -7.49
CA GLU A 114 -15.60 -1.39 -6.06
C GLU A 114 -14.14 -0.97 -5.81
N LEU A 115 -13.97 0.19 -5.17
CA LEU A 115 -12.65 0.65 -4.73
C LEU A 115 -12.25 -0.12 -3.48
N ASP A 116 -10.99 -0.54 -3.42
CA ASP A 116 -10.41 -1.09 -2.20
C ASP A 116 -10.37 0.01 -1.12
N LYS A 117 -11.20 -0.15 -0.09
CA LYS A 117 -11.33 0.81 1.02
C LYS A 117 -10.28 0.60 2.11
N ASN A 118 -9.44 -0.42 2.01
CA ASN A 118 -8.54 -0.83 3.09
C ASN A 118 -7.25 0.02 3.19
N PHE A 119 -7.00 0.93 2.24
CA PHE A 119 -5.72 1.64 2.10
C PHE A 119 -5.84 3.17 2.12
N ILE A 120 -6.37 3.74 3.20
CA ILE A 120 -6.59 5.18 3.34
C ILE A 120 -5.40 5.83 4.07
N TYR A 121 -4.66 6.70 3.40
CA TYR A 121 -3.83 7.70 4.08
C TYR A 121 -4.50 9.07 4.04
N TYR A 122 -4.01 9.99 4.88
CA TYR A 122 -4.42 11.39 4.96
C TYR A 122 -3.14 12.23 5.05
N ALA A 123 -2.94 13.20 4.16
CA ALA A 123 -1.89 14.20 4.33
C ALA A 123 -2.58 15.54 4.52
N ILE A 124 -2.67 16.05 5.75
CA ILE A 124 -3.35 17.30 6.06
C ILE A 124 -2.35 18.45 5.92
N LYS A 125 -2.44 19.20 4.82
CA LYS A 125 -1.44 20.22 4.43
C LYS A 125 -1.60 21.61 5.10
N GLY A 126 -2.30 21.72 6.24
CA GLY A 126 -2.59 23.01 6.90
C GLY A 126 -1.49 23.54 7.82
N LYS A 127 -1.52 24.86 8.08
CA LYS A 127 -0.63 25.57 9.03
C LYS A 127 -1.13 25.36 10.47
N ASN A 128 -0.26 24.88 11.37
CA ASN A 128 -0.57 24.66 12.80
C ASN A 128 -1.82 23.80 13.04
N ASN A 129 -1.75 22.53 12.62
CA ASN A 129 -2.83 21.57 12.83
C ASN A 129 -2.60 20.81 14.13
N GLY A 130 -2.92 21.45 15.25
CA GLY A 130 -2.95 20.80 16.56
C GLY A 130 -4.13 19.84 16.67
N LEU A 131 -4.06 18.69 16.01
CA LEU A 131 -4.98 17.58 16.26
C LEU A 131 -4.51 16.82 17.50
N ASN A 132 -5.42 16.54 18.42
CA ASN A 132 -5.16 15.66 19.54
C ASN A 132 -5.25 14.19 19.11
N ASP A 133 -4.77 13.29 19.98
CA ASP A 133 -4.69 11.87 19.67
C ASP A 133 -6.05 11.22 19.36
N GLU A 134 -7.13 11.65 20.01
CA GLU A 134 -8.48 11.14 19.71
C GLU A 134 -8.94 11.53 18.31
N GLN A 135 -8.62 12.76 17.87
CA GLN A 135 -8.95 13.26 16.54
C GLN A 135 -8.16 12.50 15.47
N ILE A 136 -6.86 12.30 15.70
CA ILE A 136 -5.99 11.51 14.82
C ILE A 136 -6.50 10.07 14.72
N SER A 137 -6.89 9.46 15.84
CA SER A 137 -7.48 8.12 15.88
C SER A 137 -8.78 8.04 15.07
N MET A 138 -9.69 9.01 15.27
CA MET A 138 -10.96 9.07 14.56
C MET A 138 -10.73 9.18 13.05
N LEU A 139 -9.71 9.93 12.63
CA LEU A 139 -9.34 10.08 11.23
C LEU A 139 -8.85 8.79 10.61
N LEU A 140 -7.91 8.12 11.27
CA LEU A 140 -7.25 6.96 10.71
C LEU A 140 -8.10 5.68 10.79
N ARG A 141 -8.97 5.56 11.80
CA ARG A 141 -9.73 4.32 12.07
C ARG A 141 -11.25 4.47 12.09
N GLY A 142 -11.78 5.70 11.99
CA GLY A 142 -13.21 5.95 12.26
C GLY A 142 -13.63 5.65 13.70
N SER A 143 -12.68 5.54 14.63
CA SER A 143 -12.93 5.30 16.06
C SER A 143 -11.81 5.88 16.91
N LYS A 144 -12.03 6.08 18.22
CA LYS A 144 -11.03 6.61 19.18
C LYS A 144 -10.12 5.53 19.80
N THR A 145 -9.92 4.42 19.09
CA THR A 145 -9.25 3.23 19.64
C THR A 145 -7.79 3.08 19.22
N LEU A 146 -7.28 3.91 18.31
CA LEU A 146 -5.86 3.97 17.98
C LEU A 146 -5.12 4.61 19.15
N LYS A 147 -4.23 3.84 19.77
CA LYS A 147 -3.29 4.36 20.75
C LYS A 147 -2.08 4.95 20.02
N ILE A 148 -1.79 6.21 20.25
CA ILE A 148 -0.63 6.89 19.66
C ILE A 148 0.56 6.70 20.58
N LEU A 149 1.61 6.07 20.05
CA LEU A 149 2.82 5.70 20.75
C LEU A 149 4.04 6.07 19.90
N SER A 150 5.23 5.96 20.47
CA SER A 150 6.48 6.29 19.75
C SER A 150 6.76 5.36 18.56
N GLU A 151 6.16 4.18 18.53
CA GLU A 151 6.37 3.16 17.51
C GLU A 151 5.55 3.40 16.24
N ASN A 152 4.45 4.14 16.36
CA ASN A 152 3.57 4.53 15.25
C ASN A 152 3.48 6.05 15.07
N ARG A 153 4.41 6.82 15.66
CA ARG A 153 4.50 8.27 15.48
C ARG A 153 5.93 8.69 15.18
N TYR A 154 6.11 9.33 14.04
CA TYR A 154 7.34 10.03 13.70
C TYR A 154 7.13 11.53 13.88
N THR A 155 7.91 12.15 14.76
CA THR A 155 7.83 13.60 14.99
C THR A 155 9.17 14.24 14.68
N SER A 156 9.13 15.33 13.92
CA SER A 156 10.29 16.15 13.56
C SER A 156 9.92 17.63 13.59
N ASN A 157 10.89 18.51 13.37
CA ASN A 157 10.69 19.96 13.46
C ASN A 157 9.68 20.50 12.44
N ASP A 158 9.54 19.82 11.30
CA ASP A 158 8.72 20.28 10.18
C ASP A 158 7.41 19.49 10.02
N ILE A 159 7.38 18.23 10.45
CA ILE A 159 6.23 17.34 10.29
C ILE A 159 6.02 16.39 11.47
N ASP A 160 4.79 15.94 11.63
CA ASP A 160 4.39 14.83 12.49
C ASP A 160 3.62 13.82 11.65
N VAL A 161 3.96 12.54 11.78
CA VAL A 161 3.36 11.45 11.00
C VAL A 161 2.89 10.35 11.94
N VAL A 162 1.60 10.05 11.92
CA VAL A 162 1.01 8.98 12.71
C VAL A 162 0.58 7.84 11.79
N PHE A 163 1.02 6.63 12.11
CA PHE A 163 0.72 5.42 11.38
C PHE A 163 -0.42 4.65 12.04
N ALA A 164 -1.30 4.13 11.21
CA ALA A 164 -2.34 3.18 11.55
C ALA A 164 -2.31 2.03 10.55
N GLU A 165 -3.14 1.04 10.85
CA GLU A 165 -3.28 -0.20 10.10
C GLU A 165 -3.62 0.02 8.62
N SER A 166 -4.57 0.91 8.35
CA SER A 166 -5.09 1.22 7.01
C SER A 166 -4.35 2.35 6.30
N GLY A 167 -3.41 3.03 6.96
CA GLY A 167 -2.58 4.08 6.36
C GLY A 167 -2.03 5.06 7.39
N PHE A 168 -1.69 6.28 6.97
CA PHE A 168 -1.00 7.23 7.85
C PHE A 168 -1.59 8.64 7.74
N LEU A 169 -1.39 9.43 8.77
CA LEU A 169 -1.73 10.84 8.84
C LEU A 169 -0.46 11.67 8.89
N MET A 170 -0.31 12.63 7.98
CA MET A 170 0.80 13.59 7.99
C MET A 170 0.30 14.99 8.35
N LEU A 171 0.92 15.61 9.36
CA LEU A 171 0.61 16.93 9.89
C LEU A 171 1.84 17.84 9.78
N SER A 172 1.62 19.13 9.50
CA SER A 172 2.70 20.13 9.51
C SER A 172 2.98 20.59 10.95
N ASN A 173 4.23 20.43 11.40
CA ASN A 173 4.77 21.13 12.57
C ASN A 173 5.38 22.49 12.18
N SER A 174 5.47 22.75 10.89
CA SER A 174 6.00 23.99 10.32
C SER A 174 4.90 25.04 10.12
N LYS A 175 5.27 26.31 10.31
CA LYS A 175 4.45 27.48 9.92
C LYS A 175 4.26 27.60 8.40
N PHE A 176 5.07 26.88 7.62
CA PHE A 176 5.09 26.92 6.15
C PHE A 176 4.25 25.81 5.50
N GLY A 177 3.65 24.90 6.28
CA GLY A 177 2.92 23.75 5.75
C GLY A 177 3.85 22.65 5.22
N ILE A 178 3.25 21.68 4.52
CA ILE A 178 3.96 20.56 3.88
C ILE A 178 4.06 20.84 2.38
N ASP A 179 5.28 20.87 1.85
CA ASP A 179 5.54 20.95 0.40
C ASP A 179 5.01 19.71 -0.34
N ASP A 180 4.41 19.90 -1.52
CA ASP A 180 3.83 18.83 -2.34
C ASP A 180 4.82 17.74 -2.70
N LYS A 181 6.06 18.12 -3.03
CA LYS A 181 7.08 17.12 -3.33
C LYS A 181 7.40 16.27 -2.10
N LYS A 182 7.34 16.85 -0.89
CA LYS A 182 7.52 16.10 0.36
C LYS A 182 6.37 15.13 0.60
N ALA A 183 5.13 15.59 0.50
CA ALA A 183 3.95 14.72 0.61
C ALA A 183 4.03 13.56 -0.39
N GLU A 184 4.36 13.86 -1.66
CA GLU A 184 4.48 12.85 -2.72
C GLU A 184 5.58 11.82 -2.43
N ARG A 185 6.73 12.22 -1.86
CA ARG A 185 7.78 11.26 -1.45
C ARG A 185 7.29 10.28 -0.38
N PHE A 186 6.50 10.76 0.57
CA PHE A 186 6.00 9.94 1.69
C PHE A 186 4.93 8.97 1.21
N ILE A 187 4.03 9.46 0.35
CA ILE A 187 3.04 8.65 -0.36
C ILE A 187 3.74 7.56 -1.16
N LEU A 188 4.73 7.92 -1.97
CA LEU A 188 5.48 6.96 -2.77
C LEU A 188 6.10 5.86 -1.89
N LEU A 189 6.73 6.22 -0.76
CA LEU A 189 7.29 5.23 0.16
C LEU A 189 6.24 4.32 0.78
N PHE A 190 5.11 4.88 1.19
CA PHE A 190 4.00 4.10 1.72
C PHE A 190 3.48 3.10 0.69
N LEU A 191 3.25 3.55 -0.55
CA LEU A 191 2.81 2.68 -1.65
C LEU A 191 3.84 1.60 -1.99
N ILE A 192 5.15 1.90 -1.91
CA ILE A 192 6.22 0.90 -2.03
C ILE A 192 6.11 -0.14 -0.91
N GLY A 193 5.92 0.28 0.34
CA GLY A 193 5.72 -0.62 1.48
C GLY A 193 4.52 -1.55 1.30
N LEU A 194 3.38 -1.01 0.88
CA LEU A 194 2.19 -1.80 0.56
C LEU A 194 2.47 -2.79 -0.58
N ALA A 195 3.13 -2.33 -1.66
CA ALA A 195 3.44 -3.18 -2.79
C ALA A 195 4.40 -4.33 -2.41
N TYR A 196 5.37 -4.07 -1.53
CA TYR A 196 6.24 -5.11 -0.98
C TYR A 196 5.46 -6.16 -0.20
N ASN A 197 4.58 -5.73 0.69
CA ASN A 197 3.77 -6.64 1.48
C ASN A 197 2.86 -7.50 0.56
N ILE A 198 2.06 -6.87 -0.30
CA ILE A 198 1.11 -7.56 -1.20
C ILE A 198 1.84 -8.55 -2.13
N ASN A 199 2.93 -8.15 -2.77
CA ASN A 199 3.65 -9.05 -3.68
C ASN A 199 4.28 -10.22 -2.92
N THR A 200 4.79 -9.98 -1.71
CA THR A 200 5.35 -11.04 -0.87
C THR A 200 4.28 -12.05 -0.44
N GLN A 201 3.10 -11.58 -0.04
CA GLN A 201 1.96 -12.44 0.28
C GLN A 201 1.55 -13.29 -0.93
N LYS A 202 1.50 -12.71 -2.13
CA LYS A 202 1.24 -13.47 -3.37
C LYS A 202 2.26 -14.59 -3.61
N PHE A 203 3.53 -14.42 -3.25
CA PHE A 203 4.52 -15.50 -3.36
C PHE A 203 4.23 -16.64 -2.37
N ILE A 204 3.85 -16.30 -1.15
CA ILE A 204 3.45 -17.27 -0.12
C ILE A 204 2.22 -18.06 -0.58
N GLU A 205 1.17 -17.37 -1.05
CA GLU A 205 -0.06 -17.99 -1.59
C GLU A 205 0.21 -18.90 -2.78
N LYS A 206 1.01 -18.46 -3.76
CA LYS A 206 1.42 -19.29 -4.89
C LYS A 206 2.13 -20.55 -4.44
N THR A 207 3.01 -20.44 -3.44
CA THR A 207 3.73 -21.58 -2.87
C THR A 207 2.76 -22.59 -2.27
N ILE A 208 1.82 -22.13 -1.45
CA ILE A 208 0.76 -22.95 -0.83
C ILE A 208 -0.02 -23.73 -1.88
N ASN A 209 -0.54 -23.02 -2.88
CA ASN A 209 -1.38 -23.59 -3.91
C ASN A 209 -0.61 -24.64 -4.74
N THR A 210 0.66 -24.39 -5.02
CA THR A 210 1.51 -25.30 -5.80
C THR A 210 1.87 -26.56 -5.01
N VAL A 211 2.20 -26.43 -3.72
CA VAL A 211 2.48 -27.56 -2.82
C VAL A 211 1.28 -28.51 -2.74
N SER A 212 0.07 -27.97 -2.86
CA SER A 212 -1.19 -28.70 -2.78
C SER A 212 -1.61 -29.37 -4.11
N ASP A 213 -0.92 -29.09 -5.23
CA ASP A 213 -1.24 -29.70 -6.54
C ASP A 213 -0.93 -31.22 -6.52
N PRO A 214 -1.83 -32.11 -6.98
CA PRO A 214 -1.57 -33.55 -7.01
C PRO A 214 -0.52 -33.97 -8.05
N ASP A 215 -0.28 -33.18 -9.11
CA ASP A 215 0.72 -33.50 -10.14
C ASP A 215 2.13 -33.14 -9.68
N LYS A 216 2.93 -34.18 -9.39
CA LYS A 216 4.30 -34.04 -8.90
C LYS A 216 5.24 -33.33 -9.88
N ALA A 217 5.17 -33.65 -11.18
CA ALA A 217 6.10 -33.10 -12.16
C ALA A 217 5.83 -31.62 -12.42
N LYS A 218 4.55 -31.27 -12.54
CA LYS A 218 4.10 -29.88 -12.66
C LYS A 218 4.43 -29.07 -11.40
N LYS A 219 4.21 -29.65 -10.22
CA LYS A 219 4.55 -29.04 -8.94
C LYS A 219 6.02 -28.64 -8.85
N VAL A 220 6.96 -29.55 -9.13
CA VAL A 220 8.39 -29.25 -9.02
C VAL A 220 8.78 -28.08 -9.93
N LYS A 221 8.34 -28.09 -11.18
CA LYS A 221 8.63 -27.03 -12.15
C LYS A 221 8.05 -25.67 -11.73
N GLU A 222 6.83 -25.64 -11.20
CA GLU A 222 6.22 -24.40 -10.71
C GLU A 222 6.91 -23.89 -9.43
N LEU A 223 7.35 -24.77 -8.53
CA LEU A 223 8.12 -24.38 -7.34
C LEU A 223 9.50 -23.80 -7.71
N GLU A 224 10.17 -24.35 -8.73
CA GLU A 224 11.42 -23.77 -9.27
C GLU A 224 11.19 -22.37 -9.82
N LYS A 225 10.11 -22.17 -10.58
CA LYS A 225 9.74 -20.86 -11.11
C LYS A 225 9.44 -19.86 -10.00
N ILE A 226 8.67 -20.24 -8.98
CA ILE A 226 8.36 -19.39 -7.83
C ILE A 226 9.65 -18.96 -7.12
N ARG A 227 10.61 -19.87 -6.92
CA ARG A 227 11.91 -19.57 -6.33
C ARG A 227 12.66 -18.52 -7.16
N ASP A 228 12.78 -18.74 -8.47
CA ASP A 228 13.56 -17.87 -9.35
C ASP A 228 12.93 -16.48 -9.45
N ASP A 229 11.59 -16.41 -9.60
CA ASP A 229 10.83 -15.16 -9.59
C ASP A 229 11.00 -14.40 -8.27
N PHE A 230 10.96 -15.09 -7.12
CA PHE A 230 11.18 -14.48 -5.81
C PHE A 230 12.61 -13.98 -5.64
N CYS A 231 13.62 -14.72 -6.10
CA CYS A 231 15.02 -14.29 -6.07
C CYS A 231 15.22 -13.00 -6.88
N ILE A 232 14.68 -12.94 -8.10
CA ILE A 232 14.73 -11.73 -8.94
C ILE A 232 14.03 -10.57 -8.23
N TYR A 233 12.85 -10.82 -7.68
CA TYR A 233 12.09 -9.82 -6.94
C TYR A 233 12.85 -9.29 -5.72
N SER A 234 13.48 -10.18 -4.95
CA SER A 234 14.32 -9.87 -3.79
C SER A 234 15.48 -8.94 -4.14
N ILE A 235 16.19 -9.23 -5.22
CA ILE A 235 17.34 -8.44 -5.68
C ILE A 235 16.91 -7.01 -6.07
N LYS A 236 15.74 -6.86 -6.69
CA LYS A 236 15.27 -5.55 -7.18
C LYS A 236 14.68 -4.65 -6.09
N SER A 237 14.16 -5.25 -5.01
CA SER A 237 13.21 -4.58 -4.10
C SER A 237 13.80 -4.00 -2.82
N PHE A 238 15.11 -4.10 -2.54
CA PHE A 238 15.74 -3.36 -1.42
C PHE A 238 14.92 -3.31 -0.09
N PHE A 239 14.37 -4.46 0.34
CA PHE A 239 13.41 -4.54 1.46
C PHE A 239 13.90 -3.97 2.80
N LEU A 240 15.22 -3.91 3.00
CA LEU A 240 15.79 -3.30 4.19
C LEU A 240 15.47 -1.81 4.23
N ASN A 241 15.80 -1.08 3.15
CA ASN A 241 15.41 0.30 2.95
C ASN A 241 15.47 0.67 1.44
N PRO A 242 14.37 1.12 0.82
CA PRO A 242 14.37 1.54 -0.58
C PRO A 242 15.01 2.91 -0.79
N VAL A 243 15.32 3.66 0.28
CA VAL A 243 15.95 4.99 0.24
C VAL A 243 17.47 4.86 0.16
N LYS A 244 18.09 5.52 -0.82
CA LYS A 244 19.55 5.49 -1.07
C LYS A 244 20.38 6.17 0.01
N GLN A 245 19.83 7.21 0.63
CA GLN A 245 20.57 8.16 1.45
C GLN A 245 20.11 8.06 2.91
N GLU A 246 20.96 7.52 3.79
CA GLU A 246 20.65 7.32 5.21
C GLU A 246 20.29 8.62 5.94
N LYS A 247 20.92 9.74 5.56
CA LYS A 247 20.65 11.06 6.17
C LYS A 247 19.36 11.72 5.67
N HIS A 248 18.67 11.12 4.69
CA HIS A 248 17.44 11.69 4.15
C HIS A 248 16.26 11.34 5.08
N GLN A 249 15.39 12.30 5.41
CA GLN A 249 14.23 12.09 6.30
C GLN A 249 13.38 10.85 5.95
N CYS A 250 13.14 10.65 4.65
CA CYS A 250 12.46 9.46 4.12
C CYS A 250 13.08 8.11 4.54
N TYR A 251 14.38 8.04 4.85
CA TYR A 251 15.03 6.83 5.34
C TYR A 251 14.49 6.45 6.72
N GLU A 252 14.34 7.42 7.63
CA GLU A 252 13.74 7.21 8.96
C GLU A 252 12.27 6.84 8.84
N ILE A 253 11.52 7.52 7.97
CA ILE A 253 10.10 7.22 7.70
C ILE A 253 9.91 5.78 7.22
N TRP A 254 10.84 5.26 6.42
CA TRP A 254 10.77 3.87 6.00
C TRP A 254 10.80 2.90 7.18
N GLU A 255 11.58 3.16 8.23
CA GLU A 255 11.61 2.28 9.42
C GLU A 255 10.23 2.21 10.11
N PHE A 256 9.45 3.29 10.08
CA PHE A 256 8.07 3.28 10.57
C PHE A 256 7.15 2.51 9.63
N ILE A 257 7.27 2.70 8.32
CA ILE A 257 6.47 1.98 7.31
C ILE A 257 6.77 0.47 7.41
N GLU A 258 8.03 0.08 7.39
CA GLU A 258 8.48 -1.30 7.48
C GLU A 258 7.88 -1.98 8.72
N ARG A 259 7.98 -1.33 9.88
CA ARG A 259 7.48 -1.84 11.16
C ARG A 259 5.96 -1.95 11.20
N ASN A 260 5.26 -0.86 10.90
CA ASN A 260 3.80 -0.76 11.05
C ASN A 260 3.05 -1.60 10.00
N TYR A 261 3.64 -1.80 8.82
CA TYR A 261 3.07 -2.64 7.76
C TYR A 261 3.78 -3.98 7.59
N HIS A 262 4.64 -4.35 8.55
CA HIS A 262 5.31 -5.66 8.67
C HIS A 262 6.08 -6.11 7.41
N VAL A 263 6.65 -5.17 6.68
CA VAL A 263 7.26 -5.41 5.37
C VAL A 263 8.42 -6.42 5.49
N ARG A 264 9.36 -6.21 6.42
CA ARG A 264 10.51 -7.11 6.60
C ARG A 264 10.09 -8.46 7.17
N LYS A 265 9.09 -8.48 8.05
CA LYS A 265 8.56 -9.71 8.64
C LYS A 265 8.01 -10.64 7.54
N PHE A 266 7.13 -10.14 6.68
CA PHE A 266 6.59 -10.94 5.57
C PHE A 266 7.68 -11.33 4.57
N TYR A 267 8.61 -10.42 4.26
CA TYR A 267 9.73 -10.73 3.36
C TYR A 267 10.62 -11.85 3.89
N ASN A 268 11.02 -11.79 5.16
CA ASN A 268 11.86 -12.81 5.78
C ASN A 268 11.15 -14.17 5.81
N GLU A 269 9.84 -14.17 6.03
CA GLU A 269 9.03 -15.38 5.98
C GLU A 269 9.00 -16.00 4.58
N ALA A 270 8.66 -15.20 3.55
CA ALA A 270 8.70 -15.69 2.17
C ALA A 270 10.09 -16.18 1.77
N LYS A 271 11.15 -15.46 2.17
CA LYS A 271 12.54 -15.87 1.92
C LYS A 271 12.86 -17.22 2.57
N LYS A 272 12.39 -17.44 3.80
CA LYS A 272 12.56 -18.72 4.49
C LYS A 272 11.84 -19.84 3.74
N GLN A 273 10.57 -19.64 3.40
CA GLN A 273 9.79 -20.64 2.65
C GLN A 273 10.45 -20.98 1.30
N VAL A 274 10.90 -19.98 0.53
CA VAL A 274 11.59 -20.19 -0.76
C VAL A 274 12.93 -20.93 -0.57
N SER A 275 13.66 -20.67 0.52
CA SER A 275 14.87 -21.42 0.85
C SER A 275 14.56 -22.89 1.16
N GLU A 276 13.46 -23.17 1.86
CA GLU A 276 13.01 -24.53 2.17
C GLU A 276 12.53 -25.27 0.91
N LEU A 277 11.87 -24.58 -0.03
CA LEU A 277 11.55 -25.13 -1.36
C LEU A 277 12.81 -25.61 -2.09
N THR A 278 13.91 -24.86 -2.01
CA THR A 278 15.18 -25.23 -2.66
C THR A 278 15.74 -26.55 -2.12
N LEU A 279 15.55 -26.83 -0.83
CA LEU A 279 15.93 -28.10 -0.21
C LEU A 279 15.00 -29.26 -0.58
N LEU A 280 13.72 -28.96 -0.81
CA LEU A 280 12.71 -29.95 -1.24
C LEU A 280 12.88 -30.35 -2.71
N ILE A 281 13.08 -29.37 -3.60
CA ILE A 281 13.34 -29.59 -5.03
C ILE A 281 14.61 -30.43 -5.21
N ARG A 282 15.69 -30.13 -4.47
CA ARG A 282 16.92 -30.95 -4.49
C ARG A 282 16.75 -32.31 -3.82
N GLY A 283 15.83 -32.42 -2.87
CA GLY A 283 15.53 -33.64 -2.13
C GLY A 283 14.61 -34.63 -2.84
N ASP A 284 14.14 -34.31 -4.06
CA ASP A 284 13.27 -35.16 -4.88
C ASP A 284 13.97 -36.45 -5.38
N LEU A 285 15.23 -36.65 -4.98
CA LEU A 285 15.98 -37.91 -5.11
C LEU A 285 15.78 -38.88 -3.93
N ASP A 286 15.06 -38.51 -2.86
CA ASP A 286 15.07 -39.24 -1.58
C ASP A 286 13.67 -39.53 -1.01
N LYS A 287 13.42 -40.76 -0.53
CA LYS A 287 12.13 -41.28 -0.01
C LYS A 287 11.52 -40.50 1.17
N LYS A 288 12.21 -39.50 1.72
CA LYS A 288 11.74 -38.62 2.82
C LYS A 288 10.90 -37.42 2.34
N PHE A 289 10.62 -37.32 1.04
CA PHE A 289 9.88 -36.20 0.43
C PHE A 289 8.49 -35.99 1.04
N GLU A 290 7.70 -37.05 1.27
CA GLU A 290 6.34 -36.92 1.83
C GLU A 290 6.33 -36.37 3.26
N HIS A 291 7.24 -36.84 4.13
CA HIS A 291 7.32 -36.34 5.51
C HIS A 291 7.75 -34.87 5.57
N LYS A 292 8.68 -34.45 4.70
CA LYS A 292 9.09 -33.04 4.60
C LYS A 292 7.98 -32.16 4.01
N MET A 293 7.18 -32.68 3.08
CA MET A 293 6.00 -31.99 2.52
C MET A 293 4.89 -31.80 3.56
N ILE A 294 4.63 -32.80 4.41
CA ILE A 294 3.69 -32.68 5.54
C ILE A 294 4.18 -31.63 6.54
N THR A 295 5.49 -31.61 6.84
CA THR A 295 6.07 -30.65 7.78
C THR A 295 6.00 -29.23 7.22
N LEU A 296 6.30 -29.02 5.92
CA LEU A 296 6.13 -27.74 5.23
C LEU A 296 4.65 -27.32 5.21
N GLY A 297 3.74 -28.24 4.89
CA GLY A 297 2.29 -27.98 4.91
C GLY A 297 1.82 -27.51 6.27
N ILE A 298 2.22 -28.18 7.36
CA ILE A 298 1.90 -27.78 8.73
C ILE A 298 2.52 -26.41 9.08
N PHE A 299 3.80 -26.19 8.74
CA PHE A 299 4.48 -24.93 9.01
C PHE A 299 3.81 -23.76 8.28
N VAL A 300 3.48 -23.97 7.01
CA VAL A 300 2.79 -23.00 6.16
C VAL A 300 1.36 -22.77 6.63
N THR A 301 0.64 -23.80 7.09
CA THR A 301 -0.76 -23.65 7.58
C THR A 301 -0.81 -22.89 8.91
N VAL A 302 0.13 -23.15 9.83
CA VAL A 302 0.27 -22.39 11.07
C VAL A 302 0.64 -20.93 10.77
N ILE A 303 1.47 -20.70 9.76
CA ILE A 303 1.87 -19.36 9.35
C ILE A 303 0.76 -18.64 8.59
N VAL A 304 -0.03 -19.31 7.76
CA VAL A 304 -1.27 -18.77 7.19
C VAL A 304 -2.22 -18.41 8.32
N ALA A 305 -2.40 -19.24 9.34
CA ALA A 305 -3.24 -18.88 10.48
C ALA A 305 -2.72 -17.63 11.20
N ILE A 306 -1.40 -17.47 11.36
CA ILE A 306 -0.79 -16.28 11.96
C ILE A 306 -0.91 -15.06 11.03
N CYS A 307 -0.63 -15.21 9.74
CA CYS A 307 -0.68 -14.14 8.73
C CYS A 307 -2.11 -13.73 8.40
N SER A 308 -3.08 -14.64 8.38
CA SER A 308 -4.52 -14.39 8.27
C SER A 308 -5.10 -13.84 9.57
N PHE A 309 -4.55 -14.18 10.74
CA PHE A 309 -4.89 -13.51 11.99
C PHE A 309 -4.37 -12.07 12.03
N PHE A 310 -3.16 -11.84 11.50
CA PHE A 310 -2.65 -10.48 11.31
C PHE A 310 -3.45 -9.75 10.23
N ALA A 311 -3.66 -10.34 9.05
CA ALA A 311 -4.41 -9.76 7.93
C ALA A 311 -5.92 -9.62 8.20
N GLY A 312 -6.49 -10.42 9.11
CA GLY A 312 -7.88 -10.30 9.57
C GLY A 312 -8.09 -9.17 10.57
N LYS A 313 -7.03 -8.48 11.01
CA LYS A 313 -7.17 -7.11 11.55
C LYS A 313 -7.22 -6.04 10.44
N TYR A 314 -6.76 -6.37 9.22
CA TYR A 314 -6.77 -5.52 8.02
C TYR A 314 -7.98 -5.83 7.08
N LEU A 315 -9.00 -6.57 7.55
CA LEU A 315 -10.33 -6.72 6.94
C LEU A 315 -11.39 -6.29 7.97
#